data_AF-A0A7S0VUP8-F1
#
_entry.id   AF-A0A7S0VUP8-F1
#
_cell.length_a   1.000
_cell.length_b   1.000
_cell.length_c   1.000
_cell.angle_alpha   90.00
_cell.angle_beta   90.00
_cell.angle_gamma   90.00
#
_symmetry.space_group_name_H-M   'P 1'
#
loop_
_entity.id
_entity.type
_entity.pdbx_description
1 polymer ?
#
loop_
_entity_poly.entity_id
_entity_poly.type
_entity_poly.pdbx_seq_one_letter_code
_entity_poly.pdbx_strand_id
1 'polypeptide(L)'
;DVEDLEEESELALMAQFLSDETLIALTGCEDLGEVRRLEVQINADDLMIRDLGYRIPHLTELKMNGSNVSSIRDLGISLTQLRVLWLSRSGLATVDGIAALPMLT
;
A
#
# COMPACT_ATOMS: atom_id res chain seq x y z
N ASP A 1 12.45 2.12 -26.93
CA ASP A 1 11.30 2.80 -27.53
C ASP A 1 10.74 3.81 -26.52
N VAL A 2 9.75 4.65 -26.85
CA VAL A 2 9.28 5.71 -25.91
C VAL A 2 8.48 5.13 -24.75
N GLU A 3 7.75 4.04 -24.99
CA GLU A 3 7.01 3.28 -23.97
C GLU A 3 7.94 2.67 -22.91
N ASP A 4 9.09 2.12 -23.31
CA ASP A 4 10.08 1.55 -22.36
C ASP A 4 10.63 2.59 -21.37
N LEU A 5 10.76 3.85 -21.80
CA LEU A 5 11.32 4.93 -20.97
C LEU A 5 10.28 5.46 -19.97
N GLU A 6 9.00 5.43 -20.32
CA GLU A 6 7.90 5.82 -19.42
C GLU A 6 7.72 4.78 -18.31
N GLU A 7 7.76 3.48 -18.64
CA GLU A 7 7.70 2.39 -17.66
C GLU A 7 8.89 2.41 -16.69
N GLU A 8 10.13 2.61 -17.18
CA GLU A 8 11.32 2.72 -16.30
C GLU A 8 11.23 3.91 -15.34
N SER A 9 10.70 5.05 -15.80
CA SER A 9 10.52 6.25 -14.97
C SER A 9 9.47 6.03 -13.87
N GLU A 10 8.37 5.35 -14.20
CA GLU A 10 7.32 5.01 -13.25
C GLU A 10 7.85 4.06 -12.17
N LEU A 11 8.53 2.97 -12.55
CA LEU A 11 9.16 2.04 -11.63
C LEU A 11 10.17 2.72 -10.68
N ALA A 12 10.91 3.73 -11.16
CA ALA A 12 11.84 4.48 -10.33
C ALA A 12 11.14 5.37 -9.29
N LEU A 13 10.08 6.08 -9.69
CA LEU A 13 9.22 6.86 -8.77
C LEU A 13 8.56 5.96 -7.73
N MET A 14 8.14 4.76 -8.14
CA MET A 14 7.55 3.74 -7.27
C MET A 14 8.53 3.23 -6.22
N ALA A 15 9.74 2.86 -6.64
CA ALA A 15 10.79 2.39 -5.72
C ALA A 15 11.16 3.45 -4.68
N GLN A 16 11.12 4.73 -5.07
CA GLN A 16 11.35 5.84 -4.15
C GLN A 16 10.25 5.99 -3.09
N PHE A 17 8.99 5.71 -3.41
CA PHE A 17 7.91 5.74 -2.43
C PHE A 17 8.06 4.63 -1.36
N LEU A 18 8.46 3.42 -1.78
CA LEU A 18 8.67 2.28 -0.89
C LEU A 18 10.07 2.27 -0.24
N SER A 19 10.86 3.33 -0.40
CA SER A 19 12.14 3.44 0.28
C SER A 19 11.92 3.55 1.79
N ASP A 20 12.84 2.98 2.55
CA ASP A 20 12.77 3.02 4.01
C ASP A 20 12.78 4.47 4.49
N GLU A 21 13.54 5.37 3.84
CA GLU A 21 13.55 6.79 4.20
C GLU A 21 12.17 7.45 4.03
N THR A 22 11.47 7.17 2.94
CA THR A 22 10.12 7.70 2.71
C THR A 22 9.14 7.15 3.74
N LEU A 23 9.20 5.85 4.03
CA LEU A 23 8.32 5.22 5.02
C LEU A 23 8.61 5.71 6.44
N ILE A 24 9.87 5.92 6.81
CA ILE A 24 10.27 6.53 8.09
C ILE A 24 9.74 7.96 8.16
N ALA A 25 9.85 8.74 7.09
CA ALA A 25 9.33 10.11 7.05
C ALA A 25 7.79 10.17 7.17
N LEU A 26 7.08 9.22 6.55
CA LEU A 26 5.61 9.13 6.63
C LEU A 26 5.11 8.65 7.99
N THR A 27 5.83 7.71 8.62
CA THR A 27 5.41 7.08 9.88
C THR A 27 5.97 7.77 11.11
N GLY A 28 7.07 8.54 10.97
CA GLY A 28 7.85 9.09 12.06
C GLY A 28 8.58 8.04 12.90
N CYS A 29 8.71 6.81 12.39
CA CYS A 29 9.29 5.68 13.13
C CYS A 29 10.53 5.16 12.40
N GLU A 30 11.69 5.17 13.08
CA GLU A 30 12.94 4.65 12.53
C GLU A 30 12.90 3.12 12.36
N ASP A 31 12.19 2.43 13.24
CA ASP A 31 11.98 0.98 13.15
C ASP A 31 10.63 0.70 12.47
N LEU A 32 10.66 0.40 11.17
CA LEU A 32 9.47 0.05 10.39
C LEU A 32 8.77 -1.22 10.91
N GLY A 33 9.47 -2.08 11.66
CA GLY A 33 8.87 -3.23 12.35
C GLY A 33 7.95 -2.82 13.49
N GLU A 34 8.07 -1.62 14.05
CA GLU A 34 7.19 -1.10 15.10
C GLU A 34 5.99 -0.31 14.58
N VAL A 35 5.93 -0.06 13.27
CA VAL A 35 4.80 0.61 12.64
C VAL A 35 3.56 -0.29 12.72
N ARG A 36 2.48 0.25 13.30
CA ARG A 36 1.16 -0.40 13.40
C ARG A 36 0.07 0.31 12.59
N ARG A 37 0.31 1.59 12.26
CA ARG A 37 -0.66 2.45 11.56
C ARG A 37 0.03 3.20 10.44
N LEU A 38 -0.62 3.28 9.29
CA LEU A 38 -0.18 4.09 8.16
C LEU A 38 -1.38 4.79 7.51
N GLU A 39 -1.23 6.08 7.22
CA GLU A 39 -2.18 6.86 6.43
C GLU A 39 -1.46 7.40 5.19
N VAL A 40 -1.95 7.04 4.01
CA VAL A 40 -1.37 7.43 2.72
C VAL A 40 -2.48 7.62 1.69
N GLN A 41 -2.30 8.53 0.75
CA GLN A 41 -3.21 8.71 -0.38
C GLN A 41 -2.44 8.44 -1.66
N ILE A 42 -2.69 7.30 -2.30
CA ILE A 42 -1.90 6.78 -3.44
C ILE A 42 -2.87 6.19 -4.46
N ASN A 43 -2.62 6.40 -5.75
CA ASN A 43 -3.36 5.69 -6.79
C ASN A 43 -2.80 4.25 -6.89
N ALA A 44 -3.60 3.25 -6.53
CA ALA A 44 -3.21 1.84 -6.52
C ALA A 44 -3.25 1.18 -7.92
N ASP A 45 -3.66 1.92 -8.95
CA ASP A 45 -3.45 1.51 -10.35
C ASP A 45 -1.94 1.41 -10.68
N ASP A 46 -1.10 2.18 -9.97
CA ASP A 46 0.34 2.31 -10.30
C ASP A 46 1.25 1.53 -9.33
N LEU A 47 0.78 1.01 -8.19
CA LEU A 47 1.72 0.65 -7.10
C LEU A 47 1.49 -0.66 -6.37
N MET A 48 2.61 -1.36 -6.15
CA MET A 48 2.80 -2.52 -5.29
C MET A 48 2.58 -2.17 -3.80
N ILE A 49 1.38 -1.70 -3.42
CA ILE A 49 0.88 -1.84 -2.03
C ILE A 49 1.08 -3.30 -1.59
N ARG A 50 1.01 -4.24 -2.55
CA ARG A 50 1.37 -5.64 -2.42
C ARG A 50 2.69 -5.90 -1.68
N ASP A 51 3.66 -5.00 -1.75
CA ASP A 51 4.97 -5.17 -1.11
C ASP A 51 5.15 -4.38 0.19
N LEU A 52 4.19 -3.50 0.51
CA LEU A 52 4.21 -2.67 1.71
C LEU A 52 4.34 -3.53 2.98
N GLY A 53 3.64 -4.66 3.03
CA GLY A 53 3.69 -5.59 4.16
C GLY A 53 5.07 -6.24 4.38
N TYR A 54 6.00 -6.19 3.41
CA TYR A 54 7.37 -6.65 3.65
C TYR A 54 8.22 -5.61 4.38
N ARG A 55 7.90 -4.31 4.23
CA ARG A 55 8.61 -3.21 4.89
C ARG A 55 8.04 -2.89 6.27
N ILE A 56 6.72 -2.95 6.40
CA ILE A 56 5.99 -2.72 7.65
C ILE A 56 5.18 -3.97 8.04
N PRO A 57 5.86 -5.07 8.43
CA PRO A 57 5.24 -6.40 8.58
C PRO A 57 4.20 -6.52 9.68
N HIS A 58 4.18 -5.56 10.61
CA HIS A 58 3.24 -5.54 11.73
C HIS A 58 2.13 -4.49 11.56
N LEU A 59 1.93 -3.96 10.35
CA LEU A 59 0.87 -3.01 10.08
C LEU A 59 -0.52 -3.63 10.38
N THR A 60 -1.26 -3.01 11.30
CA THR A 60 -2.61 -3.44 11.69
C THR A 60 -3.71 -2.52 11.18
N GLU A 61 -3.38 -1.27 10.87
CA GLU A 61 -4.34 -0.23 10.47
C GLU A 61 -3.82 0.54 9.26
N LEU A 62 -4.55 0.50 8.15
CA LEU A 62 -4.18 1.17 6.89
C LEU A 62 -5.30 2.09 6.40
N LYS A 63 -5.01 3.38 6.30
CA LYS A 63 -5.94 4.39 5.82
C LYS A 63 -5.52 4.91 4.44
N MET A 64 -6.40 4.69 3.47
CA MET A 64 -6.20 5.00 2.05
C MET A 64 -7.39 5.77 1.48
N ASN A 65 -7.88 6.76 2.23
CA ASN A 65 -9.01 7.57 1.80
C ASN A 65 -8.61 8.47 0.62
N GLY A 66 -9.43 8.51 -0.44
CA GLY A 66 -9.15 9.30 -1.65
C GLY A 66 -8.05 8.72 -2.55
N SER A 67 -7.55 7.52 -2.24
CA SER A 67 -6.67 6.72 -3.10
C SER A 67 -7.47 6.07 -4.23
N ASN A 68 -6.91 5.84 -5.41
CA ASN A 68 -7.60 5.03 -6.42
C ASN A 68 -7.36 3.53 -6.16
N VAL A 69 -8.28 2.82 -5.51
CA VAL A 69 -8.20 1.39 -5.20
C VAL A 69 -9.46 0.71 -5.73
N SER A 70 -9.37 0.13 -6.93
CA SER A 70 -10.52 -0.47 -7.62
C SER A 70 -10.90 -1.86 -7.07
N SER A 71 -9.92 -2.63 -6.55
CA SER A 71 -10.12 -3.94 -5.93
C SER A 71 -9.25 -4.14 -4.67
N ILE A 72 -9.76 -4.90 -3.68
CA ILE A 72 -8.97 -5.28 -2.50
C ILE A 72 -7.74 -6.13 -2.90
N ARG A 73 -7.84 -6.90 -3.98
CA ARG A 73 -6.73 -7.66 -4.53
C ARG A 73 -5.50 -6.80 -4.80
N ASP A 74 -5.66 -5.51 -5.09
CA ASP A 74 -4.56 -4.60 -5.42
C ASP A 74 -3.65 -4.31 -4.22
N LEU A 75 -4.17 -4.52 -3.01
CA LEU A 75 -3.39 -4.46 -1.77
C LEU A 75 -2.43 -5.65 -1.61
N GLY A 76 -2.61 -6.72 -2.39
CA GLY A 76 -1.79 -7.92 -2.36
C GLY A 76 -1.99 -8.80 -1.13
N ILE A 77 -0.97 -9.62 -0.84
CA ILE A 77 -1.04 -10.69 0.18
C ILE A 77 -0.11 -10.46 1.38
N SER A 78 0.77 -9.46 1.33
CA SER A 78 1.79 -9.25 2.36
C SER A 78 1.25 -8.64 3.66
N LEU A 79 0.08 -7.97 3.60
CA LEU A 79 -0.58 -7.29 4.72
C LEU A 79 -1.31 -8.26 5.66
N THR A 80 -0.62 -9.32 6.08
CA THR A 80 -1.19 -10.45 6.84
C THR A 80 -1.69 -10.08 8.24
N GLN A 81 -1.19 -9.00 8.82
CA GLN A 81 -1.58 -8.50 10.14
C GLN A 81 -2.66 -7.40 10.08
N LEU A 82 -3.11 -7.01 8.88
CA LEU A 82 -4.04 -5.91 8.71
C LEU A 82 -5.42 -6.26 9.28
N ARG A 83 -5.92 -5.39 10.16
CA ARG A 83 -7.21 -5.54 10.87
C ARG A 83 -8.21 -4.47 10.47
N VAL A 84 -7.73 -3.26 10.22
CA VAL A 84 -8.57 -2.12 9.87
C VAL A 84 -8.10 -1.49 8.58
N LEU A 85 -9.03 -1.31 7.64
CA LEU A 85 -8.79 -0.73 6.33
C LEU A 85 -9.82 0.37 6.06
N TRP A 86 -9.36 1.59 5.78
CA TRP A 86 -10.23 2.69 5.36
C TRP A 86 -10.02 3.02 3.89
N LEU A 87 -11.10 2.93 3.11
CA LEU A 87 -11.13 3.15 1.67
C LEU A 87 -12.27 4.09 1.26
N SER A 88 -12.46 5.19 2.00
CA SER A 88 -13.51 6.16 1.63
C SER A 88 -13.12 6.93 0.37
N ARG A 89 -14.07 7.08 -0.56
CA ARG A 89 -13.88 7.79 -1.84
C ARG A 89 -12.72 7.22 -2.67
N SER A 90 -12.54 5.90 -2.66
CA SER A 90 -11.39 5.26 -3.31
C SER A 90 -11.66 4.64 -4.68
N GLY A 91 -12.87 4.78 -5.23
CA GLY A 91 -13.23 4.09 -6.48
C GLY A 91 -13.39 2.57 -6.33
N LEU A 92 -13.47 2.04 -5.10
CA LEU A 92 -13.61 0.60 -4.84
C LEU A 92 -14.85 0.04 -5.53
N ALA A 93 -14.63 -0.78 -6.56
CA ALA A 93 -15.69 -1.39 -7.35
C ALA A 93 -15.99 -2.82 -6.89
N THR A 94 -14.98 -3.54 -6.38
CA THR A 94 -15.11 -4.93 -5.93
C THR A 94 -14.34 -5.19 -4.63
N VAL A 95 -14.86 -6.09 -3.80
CA VAL A 95 -14.18 -6.59 -2.58
C VAL A 95 -13.45 -7.92 -2.81
N ASP A 96 -13.22 -8.26 -4.09
CA ASP A 96 -12.49 -9.46 -4.47
C ASP A 96 -11.08 -9.45 -3.90
N GLY A 97 -10.59 -10.61 -3.45
CA GLY A 97 -9.28 -10.70 -2.82
C GLY A 97 -9.26 -10.39 -1.32
N ILE A 98 -10.40 -10.05 -0.69
CA ILE A 98 -10.48 -9.86 0.77
C ILE A 98 -9.99 -11.09 1.57
N ALA A 99 -10.12 -12.30 1.02
CA ALA A 99 -9.60 -13.52 1.62
C ALA A 99 -8.07 -13.55 1.77
N ALA A 100 -7.34 -12.68 1.05
CA ALA A 100 -5.89 -12.49 1.21
C ALA A 100 -5.52 -11.69 2.46
N LEU A 101 -6.51 -11.08 3.13
CA LEU A 101 -6.34 -10.29 4.36
C LEU A 101 -7.00 -11.04 5.52
N PRO A 102 -6.37 -12.11 6.04
CA PRO A 102 -7.01 -13.06 6.96
C PRO A 102 -7.40 -12.47 8.31
N MET A 103 -6.82 -11.33 8.68
CA MET A 103 -7.03 -10.67 9.97
C MET A 103 -7.97 -9.46 9.88
N LEU A 104 -8.50 -9.15 8.69
CA LEU A 104 -9.38 -8.00 8.45
C LEU A 104 -10.75 -8.25 9.10
N THR A 105 -11.22 -7.30 9.91
CA THR A 105 -12.44 -7.44 10.74
C THR A 105 -13.55 -6.48 10.32
#